data_AF-A0A7C1FLA1-F1
#
_entry.id   AF-A0A7C1FLA1-F1
#
_cell.length_a   1.000
_cell.length_b   1.000
_cell.length_c   1.000
_cell.angle_alpha   90.00
_cell.angle_beta   90.00
_cell.angle_gamma   90.00
#
_symmetry.space_group_name_H-M   'P 1'
#
loop_
_entity.id
_entity.type
_entity.pdbx_description
1 polymer ?
#
loop_
_entity_poly.entity_id
_entity_poly.type
_entity_poly.pdbx_seq_one_letter_code
_entity_poly.pdbx_strand_id
1 'polypeptide(L)'
;YPRIIVVDEISIRKRHNYLTVIADWDSGRVLWVGEGRRYETLREFFDSLTETQRNAIEAIAMDMWDPYIKAVNECCPNASIVFDQFHVQSAFSRVIDRVRNIEFRKATKEGKEVIKGSKYLLLKNRENLLKEEKPRLKSLLKLNKVITTVYILKDYLKKLWQYRYPKSAENFLAYWCSIAEQSKIRPVMAFARTLKRYAYGIINHCRFPIHTSRMEGINNKIKVIKRKAYGFMILSISL
;
A
#
# COMPACT_ATOMS: atom_id res chain seq x y z
N TYR A 1 -15.21 -12.70 19.24
CA TYR A 1 -13.93 -12.02 18.96
C TYR A 1 -13.98 -11.51 17.53
N PRO A 2 -13.35 -10.39 17.14
CA PRO A 2 -13.42 -9.85 15.78
C PRO A 2 -13.01 -10.90 14.73
N ARG A 3 -13.80 -10.98 13.65
CA ARG A 3 -13.53 -11.89 12.51
C ARG A 3 -12.56 -11.27 11.51
N ILE A 4 -12.51 -9.95 11.46
CA ILE A 4 -11.65 -9.21 10.54
C ILE A 4 -10.89 -8.16 11.31
N ILE A 5 -9.57 -8.13 11.14
CA ILE A 5 -8.71 -7.12 11.76
C ILE A 5 -7.89 -6.38 10.71
N VAL A 6 -7.45 -5.18 11.06
CA VAL A 6 -6.56 -4.36 10.25
C VAL A 6 -5.30 -4.06 11.04
N VAL A 7 -4.17 -4.22 10.39
CA VAL A 7 -2.84 -3.92 10.93
C VAL A 7 -2.24 -2.77 10.13
N ASP A 8 -1.85 -1.69 10.81
CA ASP A 8 -1.21 -0.54 10.18
C ASP A 8 -0.10 0.06 11.06
N GLU A 9 0.80 0.85 10.44
CA GLU A 9 1.96 1.45 11.09
C GLU A 9 1.79 2.97 11.26
N ILE A 10 2.05 3.46 12.48
CA ILE A 10 2.13 4.90 12.76
C ILE A 10 3.58 5.32 13.00
N SER A 11 4.09 6.24 12.18
CA SER A 11 5.36 6.90 12.47
C SER A 11 5.24 7.87 13.65
N ILE A 12 6.04 7.66 14.70
CA ILE A 12 5.97 8.37 15.99
C ILE A 12 6.90 9.59 16.04
N ARG A 13 8.12 9.49 15.48
CA ARG A 13 9.18 10.52 15.46
C ARG A 13 10.04 10.37 14.19
N LYS A 14 10.85 11.39 13.87
CA LYS A 14 11.93 11.25 12.87
C LYS A 14 12.90 10.15 13.34
N ARG A 15 13.37 9.30 12.41
CA ARG A 15 14.30 8.16 12.61
C ARG A 15 13.70 6.90 13.28
N HIS A 16 12.90 6.14 12.53
CA HIS A 16 12.62 4.71 12.76
C HIS A 16 11.78 4.27 13.99
N ASN A 17 11.05 5.17 14.65
CA ASN A 17 10.08 4.78 15.68
C ASN A 17 8.69 4.62 15.05
N TYR A 18 8.18 3.40 15.04
CA TYR A 18 6.86 3.03 14.52
C TYR A 18 6.01 2.45 15.66
N LEU A 19 4.70 2.67 15.63
CA LEU A 19 3.74 1.85 16.37
C LEU A 19 3.05 0.92 15.39
N THR A 20 2.89 -0.33 15.78
CA THR A 20 1.92 -1.24 15.16
C THR A 20 0.58 -1.01 15.82
N VAL A 21 -0.46 -0.75 15.03
CA VAL A 21 -1.82 -0.58 15.51
C VAL A 21 -2.68 -1.65 14.89
N ILE A 22 -3.43 -2.35 15.74
CA ILE A 22 -4.36 -3.40 15.33
C ILE A 22 -5.75 -2.98 15.75
N ALA A 23 -6.69 -2.99 14.81
CA ALA A 23 -8.08 -2.65 15.07
C ALA A 23 -9.03 -3.69 14.50
N ASP A 24 -10.20 -3.79 15.13
CA ASP A 24 -11.34 -4.51 14.57
C ASP A 24 -11.86 -3.72 13.36
N TRP A 25 -11.96 -4.40 12.22
CA TRP A 25 -12.44 -3.80 11.00
C TRP A 25 -13.88 -3.30 11.12
N ASP A 26 -14.76 -4.07 11.77
CA ASP A 26 -16.20 -3.80 11.76
C ASP A 26 -16.56 -2.64 12.68
N SER A 27 -16.11 -2.68 13.94
CA SER A 27 -16.36 -1.62 14.92
C SER A 27 -15.41 -0.42 14.79
N GLY A 28 -14.24 -0.59 14.19
CA GLY A 28 -13.17 0.41 14.21
C GLY A 28 -12.50 0.57 15.58
N ARG A 29 -12.77 -0.33 16.54
CA ARG A 29 -12.15 -0.31 17.86
C ARG A 29 -10.69 -0.73 17.76
N VAL A 30 -9.79 0.06 18.35
CA VAL A 30 -8.39 -0.34 18.54
C VAL A 30 -8.36 -1.53 19.49
N LEU A 31 -7.80 -2.64 19.04
CA LEU A 31 -7.64 -3.86 19.81
C LEU A 31 -6.30 -3.87 20.53
N TRP A 32 -5.26 -3.35 19.89
CA TRP A 32 -3.90 -3.40 20.42
C TRP A 32 -3.00 -2.35 19.77
N VAL A 33 -2.02 -1.87 20.53
CA VAL A 33 -0.96 -0.97 20.07
C VAL A 33 0.36 -1.44 20.65
N GLY A 34 1.37 -1.62 19.81
CA GLY A 34 2.72 -1.99 20.26
C GLY A 34 3.80 -1.15 19.62
N GLU A 35 4.95 -1.09 20.31
CA GLU A 35 6.11 -0.38 19.80
C GLU A 35 6.88 -1.22 18.79
N GLY A 36 7.30 -0.54 17.73
CA GLY A 36 8.00 -1.12 16.61
C GLY A 36 7.07 -1.60 15.52
N ARG A 37 7.74 -2.16 14.52
CA ARG A 37 7.18 -2.96 13.45
C ARG A 37 8.18 -4.09 13.37
N ARG A 38 7.92 -5.22 14.01
CA ARG A 38 8.74 -6.43 13.88
C ARG A 38 7.81 -7.63 13.89
N TYR A 39 8.34 -8.76 13.47
CA TYR A 39 7.63 -10.03 13.59
C TYR A 39 7.18 -10.23 15.05
N GLU A 40 8.09 -9.94 16.01
CA GLU A 40 7.83 -10.07 17.44
C GLU A 40 6.69 -9.16 17.91
N THR A 41 6.65 -7.90 17.43
CA THR A 41 5.58 -6.96 17.78
C THR A 41 4.19 -7.49 17.41
N LEU A 42 4.01 -8.03 16.21
CA LEU A 42 2.70 -8.57 15.81
C LEU A 42 2.40 -9.92 16.49
N ARG A 43 3.44 -10.70 16.79
CA ARG A 43 3.32 -11.96 17.53
C ARG A 43 2.86 -11.75 18.97
N GLU A 44 3.34 -10.72 19.66
CA GLU A 44 2.90 -10.37 21.02
C GLU A 44 1.38 -10.20 21.10
N PHE A 45 0.78 -9.54 20.10
CA PHE A 45 -0.68 -9.46 20.00
C PHE A 45 -1.31 -10.84 19.87
N PHE A 46 -0.85 -11.69 18.95
CA PHE A 46 -1.44 -13.02 18.77
C PHE A 46 -1.22 -13.97 19.95
N ASP A 47 -0.13 -13.82 20.70
CA ASP A 47 0.14 -14.61 21.90
C ASP A 47 -0.77 -14.20 23.06
N SER A 48 -1.31 -12.97 23.06
CA SER A 48 -2.37 -12.55 23.99
C SER A 48 -3.74 -13.17 23.71
N LEU A 49 -3.92 -13.81 22.55
CA LEU A 49 -5.19 -14.38 22.13
C LEU A 49 -5.25 -15.88 22.41
N THR A 50 -6.45 -16.37 22.76
CA THR A 50 -6.67 -17.81 22.84
C THR A 50 -6.67 -18.43 21.44
N GLU A 51 -6.41 -19.73 21.37
CA GLU A 51 -6.45 -20.47 20.10
C GLU A 51 -7.78 -20.31 19.37
N THR A 52 -8.91 -20.39 20.10
CA THR A 52 -10.25 -20.16 19.56
C THR A 52 -10.40 -18.75 18.98
N GLN A 53 -9.81 -17.73 19.60
CA GLN A 53 -9.85 -16.36 19.10
C GLN A 53 -9.01 -16.21 17.82
N ARG A 54 -7.82 -16.82 17.76
CA ARG A 54 -6.98 -16.81 16.55
C ARG A 54 -7.67 -17.52 15.38
N ASN A 55 -8.29 -18.66 15.63
CA ASN A 55 -9.03 -19.42 14.62
C ASN A 55 -10.34 -18.73 14.17
N ALA A 56 -10.87 -17.80 14.96
CA ALA A 56 -12.04 -17.00 14.57
C ALA A 56 -11.69 -15.84 13.62
N ILE A 57 -10.40 -15.50 13.45
CA ILE A 57 -9.96 -14.47 12.51
C ILE A 57 -9.97 -15.05 11.09
N GLU A 58 -10.80 -14.48 10.23
CA GLU A 58 -11.01 -14.91 8.85
C GLU A 58 -10.16 -14.12 7.86
N ALA A 59 -9.91 -12.84 8.14
CA ALA A 59 -9.13 -11.98 7.25
C ALA A 59 -8.38 -10.89 8.01
N ILE A 60 -7.20 -10.53 7.47
CA ILE A 60 -6.33 -9.50 8.04
C ILE A 60 -5.88 -8.56 6.93
N ALA A 61 -6.26 -7.28 7.02
CA ALA A 61 -5.77 -6.25 6.11
C ALA A 61 -4.41 -5.70 6.60
N MET A 62 -3.39 -5.67 5.75
CA MET A 62 -2.05 -5.20 6.10
C MET A 62 -1.22 -4.74 4.88
N ASP A 63 -0.06 -4.14 5.10
CA ASP A 63 0.94 -3.89 4.04
C ASP A 63 1.67 -5.20 3.66
N MET A 64 2.32 -5.22 2.49
CA MET A 64 3.15 -6.32 1.97
C MET A 64 4.51 -6.40 2.69
N TRP A 65 4.49 -6.46 4.02
CA TRP A 65 5.68 -6.49 4.83
C TRP A 65 5.98 -7.90 5.35
N ASP A 66 7.10 -8.48 4.90
CA ASP A 66 7.45 -9.89 5.12
C ASP A 66 7.41 -10.34 6.61
N PRO A 67 7.85 -9.54 7.60
CA PRO A 67 7.72 -9.90 9.01
C PRO A 67 6.27 -10.06 9.50
N TYR A 68 5.33 -9.21 9.04
CA TYR A 68 3.91 -9.37 9.40
C TYR A 68 3.29 -10.57 8.69
N ILE A 69 3.60 -10.75 7.41
CA ILE A 69 3.15 -11.93 6.65
C ILE A 69 3.57 -13.21 7.37
N LYS A 70 4.83 -13.26 7.84
CA LYS A 70 5.34 -14.40 8.60
C LYS A 70 4.56 -14.62 9.90
N ALA A 71 4.38 -13.56 10.70
CA ALA A 71 3.64 -13.66 11.97
C ALA A 71 2.20 -14.15 11.76
N VAL A 72 1.51 -13.64 10.73
CA VAL A 72 0.14 -14.05 10.42
C VAL A 72 0.06 -15.50 9.95
N ASN A 73 0.95 -15.92 9.06
CA ASN A 73 0.95 -17.30 8.58
C ASN A 73 1.21 -18.32 9.71
N GLU A 74 2.02 -17.95 10.72
CA GLU A 74 2.32 -18.82 11.85
C GLU A 74 1.24 -18.80 12.93
N CYS A 75 0.69 -17.63 13.26
CA CYS A 75 -0.27 -17.48 14.36
C CYS A 75 -1.73 -17.65 13.93
N CYS A 76 -2.08 -17.35 12.68
CA CYS A 76 -3.43 -17.38 12.14
C CYS A 76 -3.45 -18.04 10.75
N PRO A 77 -3.08 -19.32 10.63
CA PRO A 77 -2.90 -20.00 9.34
C PRO A 77 -4.19 -20.09 8.50
N ASN A 78 -5.37 -20.00 9.13
CA ASN A 78 -6.67 -20.03 8.47
C ASN A 78 -7.12 -18.64 7.98
N ALA A 79 -6.44 -17.57 8.39
CA ALA A 79 -6.83 -16.21 8.04
C ALA A 79 -6.30 -15.83 6.64
N SER A 80 -7.15 -15.17 5.86
CA SER A 80 -6.77 -14.60 4.56
C SER A 80 -6.06 -13.26 4.75
N ILE A 81 -4.79 -13.18 4.34
CA ILE A 81 -4.09 -11.89 4.24
C ILE A 81 -4.69 -11.09 3.07
N VAL A 82 -5.05 -9.83 3.33
CA VAL A 82 -5.52 -8.88 2.31
C VAL A 82 -4.53 -7.72 2.25
N PHE A 83 -3.83 -7.58 1.11
CA PHE A 83 -2.87 -6.48 0.97
C PHE A 83 -3.58 -5.17 0.62
N ASP A 84 -3.20 -4.11 1.33
CA ASP A 84 -3.81 -2.81 1.12
C ASP A 84 -3.47 -2.21 -0.26
N GLN A 85 -4.53 -1.74 -0.93
CA GLN A 85 -4.45 -1.16 -2.26
C GLN A 85 -3.62 0.13 -2.29
N PHE A 86 -3.64 0.94 -1.23
CA PHE A 86 -2.91 2.21 -1.23
C PHE A 86 -1.40 1.94 -1.20
N HIS A 87 -0.95 0.93 -0.46
CA HIS A 87 0.45 0.52 -0.47
C HIS A 87 0.91 0.02 -1.84
N VAL A 88 0.10 -0.77 -2.55
CA VAL A 88 0.40 -1.21 -3.93
C VAL A 88 0.47 -0.01 -4.90
N GLN A 89 -0.51 0.90 -4.84
CA GLN A 89 -0.56 2.09 -5.69
C GLN A 89 0.59 3.08 -5.37
N SER A 90 0.95 3.23 -4.10
CA SER A 90 2.09 4.02 -3.62
C SER A 90 3.42 3.42 -4.09
N ALA A 91 3.56 2.10 -4.02
CA ALA A 91 4.71 1.39 -4.59
C ALA A 91 4.84 1.64 -6.09
N PHE A 92 3.76 1.60 -6.87
CA PHE A 92 3.80 1.93 -8.29
C PHE A 92 4.10 3.42 -8.55
N SER A 93 3.61 4.33 -7.70
CA SER A 93 3.96 5.75 -7.77
C SER A 93 5.47 5.99 -7.63
N ARG A 94 6.16 5.21 -6.80
CA ARG A 94 7.63 5.22 -6.71
C ARG A 94 8.30 4.70 -7.99
N VAL A 95 7.69 3.74 -8.69
CA VAL A 95 8.14 3.26 -10.01
C VAL A 95 8.07 4.38 -11.04
N ILE A 96 6.97 5.14 -11.09
CA ILE A 96 6.81 6.30 -11.98
C ILE A 96 7.91 7.33 -11.73
N ASP A 97 8.16 7.69 -10.46
CA ASP A 97 9.20 8.68 -10.15
C ASP A 97 10.60 8.18 -10.51
N ARG A 98 10.88 6.89 -10.30
CA ARG A 98 12.14 6.27 -10.72
C ARG A 98 12.32 6.32 -12.24
N VAL A 99 11.29 5.99 -13.01
CA VAL A 99 11.32 6.05 -14.48
C VAL A 99 11.46 7.49 -14.96
N ARG A 100 10.69 8.43 -14.40
CA ARG A 100 10.81 9.86 -14.69
C ARG A 100 12.24 10.37 -14.48
N ASN A 101 12.90 9.97 -13.39
CA ASN A 101 14.29 10.34 -13.11
C ASN A 101 15.29 9.73 -14.12
N ILE A 102 15.09 8.47 -14.52
CA ILE A 102 15.92 7.82 -15.55
C ILE A 102 15.78 8.56 -16.88
N GLU A 103 14.55 8.84 -17.29
CA GLU A 103 14.27 9.52 -18.55
C GLU A 103 14.74 10.98 -18.54
N PHE A 104 14.61 11.69 -17.41
CA PHE A 104 15.17 13.03 -17.25
C PHE A 104 16.70 13.06 -17.46
N ARG A 105 17.42 12.05 -16.98
CA ARG A 105 18.89 11.97 -17.13
C ARG A 105 19.31 11.73 -18.57
N LYS A 106 18.50 11.00 -19.36
CA LYS A 106 18.75 10.70 -20.78
C LYS A 106 18.31 11.81 -21.74
N ALA A 107 17.39 12.66 -21.32
CA ALA A 107 16.77 13.66 -22.19
C ALA A 107 17.74 14.77 -22.64
N THR A 108 17.47 15.31 -23.83
CA THR A 108 18.08 16.57 -24.33
C THR A 108 17.68 17.75 -23.44
N LYS A 109 18.27 18.94 -23.67
CA LYS A 109 17.90 20.17 -22.94
C LYS A 109 16.40 20.44 -23.01
N GLU A 110 15.81 20.36 -24.19
CA GLU A 110 14.36 20.54 -24.42
C GLU A 110 13.53 19.48 -23.68
N GLY A 111 13.93 18.20 -23.75
CA GLY A 111 13.22 17.13 -23.04
C GLY A 111 13.30 17.28 -21.50
N LYS A 112 14.42 17.79 -20.98
CA LYS A 112 14.57 18.08 -19.55
C LYS A 112 13.59 19.16 -19.09
N GLU A 113 13.39 20.23 -19.87
CA GLU A 113 12.43 21.29 -19.51
C GLU A 113 11.00 20.76 -19.40
N VAL A 114 10.61 19.83 -20.27
CA VAL A 114 9.28 19.21 -20.23
C VAL A 114 9.13 18.25 -19.04
N ILE A 115 10.16 17.44 -18.75
CA ILE A 115 10.12 16.45 -17.67
C ILE A 115 10.29 17.11 -16.28
N LYS A 116 10.98 18.25 -16.19
CA LYS A 116 11.19 18.98 -14.94
C LYS A 116 9.85 19.39 -14.34
N GLY A 117 9.70 19.17 -13.02
CA GLY A 117 8.46 19.48 -12.30
C GLY A 117 7.25 18.60 -12.64
N SER A 118 7.39 17.57 -13.48
CA SER A 118 6.25 16.72 -13.88
C SER A 118 5.84 15.66 -12.85
N LYS A 119 6.56 15.51 -11.73
CA LYS A 119 6.31 14.46 -10.72
C LYS A 119 4.85 14.42 -10.28
N TYR A 120 4.34 15.51 -9.73
CA TYR A 120 2.96 15.56 -9.21
C TYR A 120 1.93 15.41 -10.32
N LEU A 121 2.23 15.92 -11.52
CA LEU A 121 1.37 15.78 -12.70
C LEU A 121 1.16 14.30 -13.10
N LEU A 122 2.23 13.50 -13.04
CA LEU A 122 2.17 12.06 -13.34
C LEU A 122 1.52 11.25 -12.23
N LEU A 123 1.57 11.71 -10.98
CA LEU A 123 0.99 11.01 -9.83
C LEU A 123 -0.50 11.26 -9.67
N LYS A 124 -1.00 12.46 -10.00
CA LYS A 124 -2.42 12.81 -9.94
C LYS A 124 -3.32 11.85 -10.72
N ASN A 125 -4.51 11.63 -10.20
CA ASN A 125 -5.56 10.99 -10.99
C ASN A 125 -6.08 11.95 -12.05
N ARG A 126 -6.58 11.41 -13.16
CA ARG A 126 -6.97 12.20 -14.33
C ARG A 126 -8.13 13.16 -14.03
N GLU A 127 -9.04 12.74 -13.14
CA GLU A 127 -10.15 13.52 -12.63
C GLU A 127 -9.72 14.71 -11.75
N ASN A 128 -8.54 14.64 -11.13
CA ASN A 128 -8.00 15.67 -10.24
C ASN A 128 -7.04 16.64 -10.94
N LEU A 129 -6.92 16.56 -12.27
CA LEU A 129 -6.08 17.46 -13.06
C LEU A 129 -6.78 18.79 -13.31
N LEU A 130 -6.12 19.89 -12.97
CA LEU A 130 -6.58 21.24 -13.28
C LEU A 130 -6.63 21.46 -14.80
N LYS A 131 -7.51 22.37 -15.28
CA LYS A 131 -7.64 22.67 -16.71
C LYS A 131 -6.29 23.10 -17.32
N GLU A 132 -5.53 23.91 -16.61
CA GLU A 132 -4.18 24.38 -16.97
C GLU A 132 -3.09 23.28 -16.97
N GLU A 133 -3.28 22.20 -16.23
CA GLU A 133 -2.32 21.09 -16.15
C GLU A 133 -2.44 20.13 -17.35
N LYS A 134 -3.62 20.05 -17.97
CA LYS A 134 -3.91 19.12 -19.08
C LYS A 134 -3.02 19.32 -20.30
N PRO A 135 -2.78 20.55 -20.80
CA PRO A 135 -1.87 20.77 -21.94
C PRO A 135 -0.45 20.32 -21.63
N ARG A 136 0.06 20.64 -20.43
CA ARG A 136 1.41 20.24 -19.99
C ARG A 136 1.55 18.73 -19.94
N LEU A 137 0.55 18.02 -19.41
CA LEU A 137 0.55 16.55 -19.37
C LEU A 137 0.53 15.98 -20.79
N LYS A 138 -0.31 16.51 -21.68
CA LYS A 138 -0.39 16.08 -23.07
C LYS A 138 0.96 16.22 -23.79
N SER A 139 1.64 17.34 -23.61
CA SER A 139 2.98 17.57 -24.19
C SER A 139 4.01 16.58 -23.63
N LEU A 140 4.03 16.35 -22.32
CA LEU A 140 4.91 15.37 -21.69
C LEU A 140 4.68 13.95 -22.24
N LEU A 141 3.42 13.53 -22.34
CA LEU A 141 3.07 12.19 -22.81
C LEU A 141 3.34 12.01 -24.32
N LYS A 142 3.28 13.09 -25.10
CA LYS A 142 3.62 13.06 -26.53
C LYS A 142 5.13 12.88 -26.74
N LEU A 143 5.95 13.50 -25.89
CA LEU A 143 7.41 13.55 -26.08
C LEU A 143 8.15 12.36 -25.47
N ASN A 144 7.61 11.71 -24.45
CA ASN A 144 8.29 10.58 -23.81
C ASN A 144 7.40 9.32 -23.73
N LYS A 145 7.57 8.41 -24.69
CA LYS A 145 6.82 7.14 -24.77
C LYS A 145 6.99 6.26 -23.53
N VAL A 146 8.17 6.29 -22.90
CA VAL A 146 8.47 5.49 -21.69
C VAL A 146 7.62 5.99 -20.52
N ILE A 147 7.63 7.30 -20.25
CA ILE A 147 6.79 7.95 -19.23
C ILE A 147 5.31 7.69 -19.51
N THR A 148 4.89 7.80 -20.78
CA THR A 148 3.51 7.51 -21.18
C THR A 148 3.09 6.09 -20.88
N THR A 149 3.96 5.12 -21.17
CA THR A 149 3.70 3.71 -20.87
C THR A 149 3.46 3.50 -19.38
N VAL A 150 4.31 4.05 -18.51
CA VAL A 150 4.14 3.89 -17.05
C VAL A 150 2.92 4.65 -16.54
N TYR A 151 2.62 5.83 -17.09
CA TYR A 151 1.41 6.59 -16.75
C TYR A 151 0.14 5.80 -17.07
N ILE A 152 0.06 5.17 -18.24
CA ILE A 152 -1.08 4.32 -18.62
C ILE A 152 -1.16 3.08 -17.72
N LEU A 153 -0.04 2.41 -17.46
CA LEU A 153 0.00 1.23 -16.60
C LEU A 153 -0.48 1.53 -15.17
N LYS A 154 -0.25 2.75 -14.66
CA LYS A 154 -0.78 3.21 -13.36
C LYS A 154 -2.30 3.12 -13.33
N ASP A 155 -2.95 3.77 -14.29
CA ASP A 155 -4.40 3.84 -14.33
C ASP A 155 -5.02 2.50 -14.70
N TYR A 156 -4.32 1.70 -15.51
CA TYR A 156 -4.75 0.35 -15.80
C TYR A 156 -4.72 -0.53 -14.55
N LEU A 157 -3.66 -0.47 -13.73
CA LEU A 157 -3.52 -1.26 -12.50
C LEU A 157 -4.69 -1.04 -11.53
N LYS A 158 -5.19 0.20 -11.43
CA LYS A 158 -6.32 0.54 -10.54
C LYS A 158 -7.58 -0.27 -10.84
N LYS A 159 -7.78 -0.71 -12.09
CA LYS A 159 -8.93 -1.53 -12.47
C LYS A 159 -8.95 -2.88 -11.74
N LEU A 160 -7.80 -3.36 -11.24
CA LEU A 160 -7.71 -4.60 -10.47
C LEU A 160 -8.69 -4.62 -9.29
N TRP A 161 -8.83 -3.51 -8.56
CA TRP A 161 -9.69 -3.42 -7.39
C TRP A 161 -11.19 -3.21 -7.72
N GLN A 162 -11.55 -3.20 -9.00
CA GLN A 162 -12.95 -3.20 -9.44
C GLN A 162 -13.51 -4.62 -9.59
N TYR A 163 -12.65 -5.64 -9.61
CA TYR A 163 -13.05 -7.03 -9.75
C TYR A 163 -13.61 -7.58 -8.42
N ARG A 164 -14.72 -8.32 -8.51
CA ARG A 164 -15.34 -9.02 -7.37
C ARG A 164 -15.15 -10.54 -7.41
N TYR A 165 -14.79 -11.07 -8.58
CA TYR A 165 -14.54 -12.50 -8.75
C TYR A 165 -13.03 -12.80 -8.77
N PRO A 166 -12.51 -13.62 -7.83
CA PRO A 166 -11.07 -13.88 -7.71
C PRO A 166 -10.40 -14.34 -9.00
N LYS A 167 -11.04 -15.21 -9.78
CA LYS A 167 -10.44 -15.71 -11.02
C LYS A 167 -10.29 -14.62 -12.08
N SER A 168 -11.24 -13.70 -12.16
CA SER A 168 -11.16 -12.55 -13.07
C SER A 168 -10.05 -11.59 -12.65
N ALA A 169 -9.90 -11.34 -11.35
CA ALA A 169 -8.81 -10.52 -10.82
C ALA A 169 -7.44 -11.17 -11.05
N GLU A 170 -7.32 -12.49 -10.88
CA GLU A 170 -6.11 -13.25 -11.16
C GLU A 170 -5.71 -13.14 -12.65
N ASN A 171 -6.65 -13.39 -13.56
CA ASN A 171 -6.42 -13.28 -15.00
C ASN A 171 -6.00 -11.85 -15.39
N PHE A 172 -6.68 -10.84 -14.82
CA PHE A 172 -6.33 -9.43 -15.03
C PHE A 172 -4.90 -9.13 -14.53
N LEU A 173 -4.56 -9.56 -13.31
CA LEU A 173 -3.25 -9.32 -12.72
C LEU A 173 -2.14 -9.99 -13.55
N ALA A 174 -2.36 -11.22 -14.01
CA ALA A 174 -1.45 -11.94 -14.88
C ALA A 174 -1.23 -11.19 -16.21
N TYR A 175 -2.32 -10.72 -16.83
CA TYR A 175 -2.26 -9.95 -18.06
C TYR A 175 -1.54 -8.60 -17.87
N TRP A 176 -1.85 -7.86 -16.80
CA TRP A 176 -1.16 -6.63 -16.45
C TRP A 176 0.35 -6.86 -16.30
N CYS A 177 0.74 -7.94 -15.61
CA CYS A 177 2.15 -8.30 -15.44
C CYS A 177 2.84 -8.66 -16.77
N SER A 178 2.13 -9.33 -17.68
CA SER A 178 2.63 -9.62 -19.03
C SER A 178 2.96 -8.34 -19.80
N ILE A 179 2.05 -7.35 -19.81
CA ILE A 179 2.30 -6.04 -20.45
C ILE A 179 3.49 -5.34 -19.79
N ALA A 180 3.54 -5.35 -18.45
CA ALA A 180 4.65 -4.77 -17.69
C ALA A 180 6.01 -5.40 -18.06
N GLU A 181 6.06 -6.72 -18.28
CA GLU A 181 7.26 -7.45 -18.70
C GLU A 181 7.63 -7.17 -20.17
N GLN A 182 6.64 -7.07 -21.05
CA GLN A 182 6.83 -6.72 -22.46
C GLN A 182 7.30 -5.28 -22.66
N SER A 183 6.99 -4.35 -21.72
CA SER A 183 7.44 -2.96 -21.79
C SER A 183 8.97 -2.79 -21.78
N LYS A 184 9.71 -3.79 -21.29
CA LYS A 184 11.17 -3.76 -21.07
C LYS A 184 11.67 -2.61 -20.17
N ILE A 185 10.77 -1.95 -19.44
CA ILE A 185 11.11 -0.89 -18.49
C ILE A 185 11.51 -1.55 -17.16
N ARG A 186 12.82 -1.62 -16.87
CA ARG A 186 13.36 -2.35 -15.70
C ARG A 186 12.63 -2.09 -14.37
N PRO A 187 12.33 -0.83 -13.96
CA PRO A 187 11.56 -0.57 -12.74
C PRO A 187 10.14 -1.17 -12.75
N VAL A 188 9.48 -1.18 -13.91
CA VAL A 188 8.12 -1.73 -14.09
C VAL A 188 8.16 -3.26 -14.03
N MET A 189 9.14 -3.89 -14.68
CA MET A 189 9.34 -5.34 -14.60
C MET A 189 9.63 -5.81 -13.17
N ALA A 190 10.44 -5.05 -12.42
CA ALA A 190 10.70 -5.35 -11.02
C ALA A 190 9.42 -5.30 -10.17
N PHE A 191 8.58 -4.30 -10.39
CA PHE A 191 7.29 -4.20 -9.72
C PHE A 191 6.32 -5.33 -10.11
N ALA A 192 6.29 -5.74 -11.38
CA ALA A 192 5.48 -6.89 -11.82
C ALA A 192 5.88 -8.19 -11.09
N ARG A 193 7.18 -8.42 -10.87
CA ARG A 193 7.65 -9.57 -10.07
C ARG A 193 7.17 -9.48 -8.61
N THR A 194 7.17 -8.29 -8.02
CA THR A 194 6.61 -8.06 -6.68
C THR A 194 5.12 -8.33 -6.64
N LEU A 195 4.35 -7.86 -7.63
CA LEU A 195 2.91 -8.17 -7.72
C LEU A 195 2.64 -9.67 -7.82
N LYS A 196 3.39 -10.39 -8.67
CA LYS A 196 3.28 -11.85 -8.79
C LYS A 196 3.55 -12.55 -7.45
N ARG A 197 4.61 -12.14 -6.73
CA ARG A 197 4.95 -12.69 -5.40
C ARG A 197 3.80 -12.54 -4.39
N TYR A 198 3.12 -11.39 -4.41
CA TYR A 198 2.06 -11.07 -3.44
C TYR A 198 0.64 -11.25 -4.00
N ALA A 199 0.48 -11.90 -5.15
CA ALA A 199 -0.81 -12.05 -5.83
C ALA A 199 -1.88 -12.68 -4.93
N TYR A 200 -1.49 -13.66 -4.10
CA TYR A 200 -2.39 -14.36 -3.18
C TYR A 200 -3.14 -13.38 -2.25
N GLY A 201 -2.44 -12.42 -1.65
CA GLY A 201 -3.06 -11.45 -0.75
C GLY A 201 -3.69 -10.25 -1.48
N ILE A 202 -3.22 -9.93 -2.68
CA ILE A 202 -3.84 -8.89 -3.51
C ILE A 202 -5.21 -9.35 -3.99
N ILE A 203 -5.34 -10.59 -4.47
CA ILE A 203 -6.60 -11.14 -5.02
C ILE A 203 -7.66 -11.35 -3.92
N ASN A 204 -7.24 -11.55 -2.67
CA ASN A 204 -8.16 -11.70 -1.55
C ASN A 204 -9.09 -10.50 -1.33
N HIS A 205 -8.77 -9.30 -1.86
CA HIS A 205 -9.68 -8.16 -1.83
C HIS A 205 -11.06 -8.46 -2.48
N CYS A 206 -11.11 -9.40 -3.43
CA CYS A 206 -12.35 -9.79 -4.09
C CYS A 206 -13.32 -10.48 -3.11
N ARG A 207 -12.78 -11.28 -2.17
CA ARG A 207 -13.55 -11.99 -1.15
C ARG A 207 -13.78 -11.11 0.09
N PHE A 208 -12.75 -10.36 0.47
CA PHE A 208 -12.75 -9.49 1.64
C PHE A 208 -12.44 -8.06 1.18
N PRO A 209 -13.47 -7.22 0.90
CA PRO A 209 -13.28 -5.85 0.42
C PRO A 209 -12.87 -4.90 1.56
N ILE A 210 -11.75 -5.20 2.20
CA ILE A 210 -11.19 -4.51 3.36
C ILE A 210 -9.91 -3.75 2.99
N HIS A 211 -9.64 -2.65 3.67
CA HIS A 211 -8.51 -1.76 3.34
C HIS A 211 -8.00 -0.99 4.56
N THR A 212 -6.72 -0.65 4.61
CA THR A 212 -6.15 0.00 5.81
C THR A 212 -6.58 1.46 5.97
N SER A 213 -7.16 2.12 4.95
CA SER A 213 -7.54 3.54 5.06
C SER A 213 -8.58 3.85 6.16
N ARG A 214 -9.34 2.86 6.65
CA ARG A 214 -10.21 3.06 7.83
C ARG A 214 -9.39 3.39 9.10
N MET A 215 -8.11 3.00 9.11
CA MET A 215 -7.14 3.33 10.16
C MET A 215 -6.68 4.78 10.09
N GLU A 216 -6.85 5.51 8.99
CA GLU A 216 -6.30 6.88 8.87
C GLU A 216 -6.87 7.82 9.95
N GLY A 217 -8.17 7.74 10.20
CA GLY A 217 -8.83 8.50 11.27
C GLY A 217 -8.33 8.11 12.67
N ILE A 218 -8.14 6.81 12.91
CA ILE A 218 -7.61 6.26 14.16
C ILE A 218 -6.18 6.73 14.38
N ASN A 219 -5.33 6.58 13.36
CA ASN A 219 -3.93 6.98 13.37
C ASN A 219 -3.79 8.48 13.63
N ASN A 220 -4.65 9.31 13.03
CA ASN A 220 -4.66 10.74 13.26
C ASN A 220 -5.07 11.08 14.70
N LYS A 221 -6.06 10.40 15.28
CA LYS A 221 -6.44 10.56 16.69
C LYS A 221 -5.29 10.17 17.63
N ILE A 222 -4.64 9.02 17.40
CA ILE A 222 -3.48 8.57 18.18
C ILE A 222 -2.35 9.62 18.11
N LYS A 223 -2.04 10.14 16.91
CA LYS A 223 -1.06 11.22 16.75
C LYS A 223 -1.44 12.50 17.50
N VAL A 224 -2.72 12.88 17.51
CA VAL A 224 -3.21 14.06 18.24
C VAL A 224 -3.11 13.86 19.75
N ILE A 225 -3.59 12.73 20.28
CA ILE A 225 -3.52 12.38 21.71
C ILE A 225 -2.07 12.41 22.16
N LYS A 226 -1.19 11.75 21.40
CA LYS A 226 0.25 11.76 21.67
C LYS A 226 0.81 13.19 21.69
N ARG A 227 0.48 14.04 20.70
CA ARG A 227 0.90 15.46 20.65
C ARG A 227 0.48 16.24 21.91
N LYS A 228 -0.73 15.99 22.42
CA LYS A 228 -1.23 16.60 23.65
C LYS A 228 -0.55 16.01 24.90
N ALA A 229 -0.16 14.74 24.87
CA ALA A 229 0.52 14.04 25.95
C ALA A 229 2.03 14.35 26.09
N TYR A 230 2.62 15.23 25.26
CA TYR A 230 4.06 15.58 25.34
C TYR A 230 4.51 16.21 26.68
N GLY A 231 3.60 16.52 27.60
CA GLY A 231 3.90 16.92 28.98
C GLY A 231 3.86 15.80 30.02
N PHE A 232 3.42 14.60 29.65
CA PHE A 232 3.37 13.41 30.52
C PHE A 232 4.45 12.42 30.05
N MET A 233 5.45 12.16 30.90
CA MET A 233 6.31 11.00 30.72
C MET A 233 5.41 9.76 30.71
N ILE A 234 5.49 9.00 29.61
CA ILE A 234 4.64 7.85 29.34
C ILE A 234 4.87 6.79 30.44
N LEU A 235 3.95 6.70 31.39
CA LEU A 235 3.74 5.47 32.15
C LEU A 235 3.12 4.46 31.17
N SER A 236 3.74 3.29 31.12
CA SER A 236 3.36 2.12 30.34
C SER A 236 1.85 1.90 30.35
N ILE A 237 1.19 2.15 29.21
CA ILE A 237 -0.22 1.80 29.05
C ILE A 237 -0.23 0.35 28.56
N SER A 238 -0.34 -0.58 29.51
CA SER A 238 -0.88 -1.91 29.25
C SER A 238 -2.41 -1.76 29.12
N LEU A 239 -2.93 -1.94 27.91
CA LEU A 239 -4.35 -2.20 27.65
C LEU A 239 -4.55 -3.71 27.51
#